data_AF-A0A9C7SL66-F1
#
_entry.id   AF-A0A9C7SL66-F1
#
_cell.length_a   1.000
_cell.length_b   1.000
_cell.length_c   1.000
_cell.angle_alpha   90.00
_cell.angle_beta   90.00
_cell.angle_gamma   90.00
#
_symmetry.space_group_name_H-M   'P 1'
#
loop_
_entity.id
_entity.type
_entity.pdbx_description
1 polymer ?
#
loop_
_entity_poly.entity_id
_entity_poly.type
_entity_poly.pdbx_seq_one_letter_code
_entity_poly.pdbx_strand_id
1 'polypeptide(L)'
;METLFSSIEYKDPVWITIAFIFGFFSKQAGLPPLVGFLIAGFTLNYLGAESGNFLEEMADLGITLLLFSIGLKLRIQELLRVEVWGVTLIHMLSISIFITVSLLLLGRAGFPLFGELTLTSAMMLGFALSFSSTVFVVKVLDGRGDMLSQYGRL
;
A
#
# COMPACT_ATOMS: atom_id res chain seq x y z
N MET A 1 4.22 19.49 21.98
CA MET A 1 3.70 18.27 22.64
C MET A 1 2.30 18.48 23.24
N GLU A 2 1.98 19.66 23.79
CA GLU A 2 0.60 19.98 24.24
C GLU A 2 -0.44 20.05 23.10
N THR A 3 0.00 20.21 21.84
CA THR A 3 -0.87 20.41 20.66
C THR A 3 -1.46 19.12 20.07
N LEU A 4 -0.80 17.97 20.27
CA LEU A 4 -1.17 16.69 19.61
C LEU A 4 -2.21 15.92 20.42
N PHE A 5 -2.10 15.94 21.75
CA PHE A 5 -3.15 15.38 22.61
C PHE A 5 -4.41 16.25 22.65
N SER A 6 -4.27 17.56 22.37
CA SER A 6 -5.42 18.46 22.24
C SER A 6 -6.14 18.35 20.89
N SER A 7 -5.53 17.70 19.88
CA SER A 7 -6.14 17.48 18.55
C SER A 7 -6.83 16.12 18.41
N ILE A 8 -6.85 15.31 19.48
CA ILE A 8 -7.61 14.05 19.50
C ILE A 8 -9.09 14.37 19.51
N GLU A 9 -9.77 14.07 18.41
CA GLU A 9 -11.22 14.16 18.35
C GLU A 9 -11.85 12.88 18.90
N TYR A 10 -13.08 12.98 19.39
CA TYR A 10 -13.83 11.82 19.89
C TYR A 10 -14.05 10.73 18.81
N LYS A 11 -13.92 11.09 17.52
CA LYS A 11 -14.08 10.19 16.37
C LYS A 11 -12.85 9.33 16.11
N ASP A 12 -11.65 9.78 16.46
CA ASP A 12 -10.41 9.07 16.12
C ASP A 12 -10.32 7.66 16.72
N PRO A 13 -10.65 7.44 18.02
CA PRO A 13 -10.70 6.10 18.58
C PRO A 13 -11.76 5.19 17.92
N VAL A 14 -12.85 5.79 17.44
CA VAL A 14 -13.92 5.05 16.75
C VAL A 14 -13.41 4.55 15.39
N TRP A 15 -12.74 5.40 14.61
CA TRP A 15 -12.12 5.02 13.34
C TRP A 15 -11.08 3.91 13.51
N ILE A 16 -10.22 4.03 14.53
CA ILE A 16 -9.21 3.01 14.84
C ILE A 16 -9.88 1.69 15.24
N THR A 17 -10.95 1.73 16.03
CA THR A 17 -11.69 0.55 16.45
C THR A 17 -12.34 -0.16 15.25
N ILE A 18 -12.94 0.60 14.33
CA ILE A 18 -13.53 0.05 13.11
C ILE A 18 -12.45 -0.60 12.24
N ALA A 19 -11.32 0.09 12.01
CA ALA A 19 -10.19 -0.48 11.28
C ALA A 19 -9.69 -1.78 11.94
N PHE A 20 -9.55 -1.80 13.27
CA PHE A 20 -9.15 -2.99 14.02
C PHE A 20 -10.12 -4.16 13.82
N ILE A 21 -11.43 -3.93 13.89
CA ILE A 21 -12.45 -4.95 13.68
C ILE A 21 -12.35 -5.56 12.27
N PHE A 22 -12.25 -4.73 11.23
CA PHE A 22 -12.09 -5.23 9.86
C PHE A 22 -10.77 -5.97 9.67
N GLY A 23 -9.67 -5.48 10.25
CA GLY A 23 -8.38 -6.16 10.23
C GLY A 23 -8.42 -7.52 10.93
N PHE A 24 -9.15 -7.61 12.05
CA PHE A 24 -9.38 -8.85 12.78
C PHE A 24 -10.16 -9.88 11.93
N PHE A 25 -11.28 -9.46 11.31
CA PHE A 25 -12.04 -10.36 10.43
C PHE A 25 -11.26 -10.76 9.19
N SER A 26 -10.48 -9.86 8.61
CA SER A 26 -9.58 -10.16 7.49
C SER A 26 -8.56 -11.24 7.88
N LYS A 27 -7.97 -11.12 9.08
CA LYS A 27 -7.08 -12.15 9.63
C LYS A 27 -7.78 -13.49 9.83
N GLN A 28 -9.02 -13.48 10.33
CA GLN A 28 -9.81 -14.71 10.52
C GLN A 28 -10.13 -15.41 9.20
N ALA A 29 -10.28 -14.65 8.11
CA ALA A 29 -10.43 -15.18 6.75
C ALA A 29 -9.11 -15.66 6.11
N GLY A 30 -7.99 -15.64 6.84
CA GLY A 30 -6.66 -16.02 6.32
C GLY A 30 -5.99 -14.96 5.46
N LEU A 31 -6.55 -13.74 5.40
CA LEU A 31 -5.98 -12.62 4.67
C LEU A 31 -5.08 -11.77 5.60
N PRO A 32 -4.07 -11.08 5.06
CA PRO A 32 -3.29 -10.14 5.87
C PRO A 32 -4.16 -8.98 6.38
N PRO A 33 -4.01 -8.55 7.66
CA PRO A 33 -4.87 -7.53 8.28
C PRO A 33 -4.96 -6.20 7.51
N LEU A 34 -3.93 -5.86 6.74
CA LEU A 34 -3.87 -4.65 5.92
C LEU A 34 -5.03 -4.58 4.90
N VAL A 35 -5.48 -5.72 4.39
CA VAL A 35 -6.66 -5.80 3.51
C VAL A 35 -7.89 -5.30 4.26
N GLY A 36 -8.09 -5.75 5.51
CA GLY A 36 -9.17 -5.27 6.38
C GLY A 36 -9.08 -3.77 6.68
N PHE A 37 -7.88 -3.26 6.97
CA PHE A 37 -7.69 -1.82 7.22
C PHE A 37 -8.07 -0.95 6.01
N LEU A 38 -7.72 -1.39 4.79
CA LEU A 38 -8.11 -0.70 3.56
C LEU A 38 -9.63 -0.72 3.35
N ILE A 39 -10.26 -1.88 3.54
CA ILE A 39 -11.72 -1.99 3.41
C ILE A 39 -12.42 -1.07 4.41
N ALA A 40 -11.96 -1.03 5.66
CA ALA A 40 -12.48 -0.10 6.66
C ALA A 40 -12.31 1.35 6.20
N GLY A 41 -11.11 1.74 5.75
CA GLY A 41 -10.85 3.10 5.26
C GLY A 41 -11.77 3.51 4.10
N PHE A 42 -11.92 2.67 3.08
CA PHE A 42 -12.82 2.94 1.96
C PHE A 42 -14.30 3.01 2.39
N THR A 43 -14.71 2.12 3.30
CA THR A 43 -16.09 2.12 3.83
C THR A 43 -16.36 3.40 4.63
N LEU A 44 -15.43 3.77 5.51
CA LEU A 44 -15.53 4.99 6.31
C LEU A 44 -15.55 6.24 5.41
N ASN A 45 -14.65 6.32 4.43
CA ASN A 45 -14.63 7.43 3.47
C ASN A 45 -15.94 7.53 2.67
N TYR A 46 -16.47 6.40 2.19
CA TYR A 46 -17.75 6.35 1.49
C TYR A 46 -18.92 6.84 2.37
N LEU A 47 -18.87 6.58 3.68
CA LEU A 47 -19.86 7.07 4.65
C LEU A 47 -19.63 8.53 5.08
N GLY A 48 -18.65 9.23 4.50
CA GLY A 48 -18.35 10.63 4.81
C GLY A 48 -17.53 10.83 6.09
N ALA A 49 -16.81 9.80 6.55
CA ALA A 49 -15.85 9.96 7.63
C ALA A 49 -14.65 10.78 7.18
N GLU A 50 -14.32 11.81 7.96
CA GLU A 50 -13.11 12.62 7.78
C GLU A 50 -12.06 12.20 8.82
N SER A 51 -10.79 12.19 8.40
CA SER A 51 -9.65 11.98 9.29
C SER A 51 -9.35 13.26 10.07
N GLY A 52 -9.26 13.17 11.40
CA GLY A 52 -8.75 14.26 12.22
C GLY A 52 -7.24 14.42 12.09
N ASN A 53 -6.72 15.60 12.46
CA ASN A 53 -5.28 15.93 12.42
C ASN A 53 -4.42 14.90 13.19
N PHE A 54 -4.95 14.36 14.30
CA PHE A 54 -4.27 13.32 15.07
C PHE A 54 -4.01 12.06 14.23
N LEU A 55 -5.02 11.59 13.48
CA LEU A 55 -4.90 10.35 12.71
C LEU A 55 -3.91 10.52 11.54
N GLU A 56 -3.86 11.70 10.93
CA GLU A 56 -2.89 12.04 9.88
C GLU A 56 -1.46 12.05 10.44
N GLU A 57 -1.21 12.74 11.56
CA GLU A 57 0.11 12.76 12.21
C GLU A 57 0.55 11.36 12.67
N MET A 58 -0.37 10.55 13.20
CA MET A 58 -0.09 9.16 13.57
C MET A 58 0.23 8.28 12.36
N ALA A 59 -0.46 8.48 11.23
CA ALA A 59 -0.18 7.77 10.00
C ALA A 59 1.22 8.11 9.47
N ASP A 60 1.58 9.39 9.44
CA ASP A 60 2.90 9.86 9.00
C ASP A 60 4.03 9.32 9.89
N LEU A 61 3.87 9.37 11.21
CA LEU A 61 4.82 8.77 12.13
C LEU A 61 4.92 7.25 11.94
N GLY A 62 3.78 6.57 11.78
CA GLY A 62 3.73 5.13 11.53
C GLY A 62 4.47 4.72 10.26
N ILE A 63 4.23 5.43 9.15
CA ILE A 63 4.91 5.20 7.87
C ILE A 63 6.40 5.51 8.00
N THR A 64 6.76 6.60 8.67
CA THR A 64 8.16 7.00 8.89
C THR A 64 8.93 5.93 9.68
N LEU A 65 8.37 5.46 10.79
CA LEU A 65 8.98 4.40 11.61
C LEU A 65 9.06 3.07 10.86
N LEU A 66 8.05 2.75 10.04
CA LEU A 66 8.06 1.55 9.21
C LEU A 66 9.16 1.61 8.16
N LEU A 67 9.24 2.69 7.39
CA LEU A 67 10.27 2.88 6.36
C LEU A 67 11.68 2.98 6.98
N PHE A 68 11.81 3.61 8.15
CA PHE A 68 13.06 3.62 8.91
C PHE A 68 13.49 2.21 9.33
N SER A 69 12.56 1.42 9.87
CA SER A 69 12.84 0.04 10.29
C SER A 69 13.23 -0.86 9.11
N ILE A 70 12.60 -0.67 7.96
CA ILE A 70 12.96 -1.36 6.72
C ILE A 70 14.35 -0.92 6.26
N GLY A 71 14.64 0.39 6.31
CA GLY A 71 15.95 0.96 5.99
C GLY A 71 17.08 0.38 6.85
N LEU A 72 16.83 0.18 8.15
CA LEU A 72 17.81 -0.46 9.06
C LEU A 72 18.10 -1.92 8.72
N LYS A 73 17.15 -2.64 8.12
CA LYS A 73 17.30 -4.05 7.72
C LYS A 73 17.84 -4.22 6.29
N LEU A 74 17.81 -3.17 5.46
CA LEU A 74 18.22 -3.21 4.06
C LEU A 74 19.74 -3.17 3.90
N ARG A 75 20.27 -4.07 3.06
CA ARG A 75 21.67 -4.09 2.66
C ARG A 75 21.80 -3.44 1.29
N ILE A 76 22.34 -2.22 1.23
CA ILE A 76 22.49 -1.44 -0.03
C ILE A 76 23.23 -2.23 -1.11
N GLN A 77 24.22 -3.05 -0.72
CA GLN A 77 24.98 -3.90 -1.64
C GLN A 77 24.11 -4.96 -2.33
N GLU A 78 23.05 -5.44 -1.68
CA GLU A 78 22.11 -6.41 -2.26
C GLU A 78 21.18 -5.73 -3.28
N LEU A 79 20.75 -4.49 -3.00
CA LEU A 79 19.93 -3.71 -3.93
C LEU A 79 20.68 -3.34 -5.22
N LEU A 80 21.99 -3.14 -5.15
CA LEU A 80 22.83 -2.79 -6.31
C LEU A 80 23.19 -3.98 -7.20
N ARG A 81 22.85 -5.21 -6.80
CA ARG A 81 23.05 -6.40 -7.63
C ARG A 81 22.25 -6.27 -8.92
N VAL A 82 22.88 -6.57 -10.05
CA VAL A 82 22.29 -6.40 -11.40
C VAL A 82 21.02 -7.24 -11.54
N GLU A 83 21.03 -8.41 -10.92
CA GLU A 83 19.90 -9.33 -10.87
C GLU A 83 18.69 -8.68 -10.16
N VAL A 84 18.91 -7.89 -9.11
CA VAL A 84 17.83 -7.27 -8.33
C VAL A 84 17.29 -6.05 -9.04
N TRP A 85 18.14 -5.05 -9.34
CA TRP A 85 17.65 -3.81 -9.95
C TRP A 85 17.19 -4.02 -11.40
N GLY A 86 17.86 -4.90 -12.15
CA GLY A 86 17.51 -5.22 -13.54
C GLY A 86 16.16 -5.91 -13.64
N VAL A 87 15.91 -6.96 -12.84
CA VAL A 87 14.61 -7.64 -12.81
C VAL A 87 13.52 -6.68 -12.34
N THR A 88 13.79 -5.87 -11.31
CA THR A 88 12.82 -4.89 -10.79
C THR A 88 12.44 -3.88 -11.87
N LEU A 89 13.41 -3.32 -12.59
CA LEU A 89 13.15 -2.32 -13.64
C LEU A 89 12.38 -2.92 -14.82
N ILE A 90 12.76 -4.12 -15.27
CA ILE A 90 12.07 -4.81 -16.37
C ILE A 90 10.63 -5.12 -15.97
N HIS A 91 10.40 -5.63 -14.75
CA HIS A 91 9.07 -5.91 -14.24
C HIS A 91 8.23 -4.61 -14.16
N MET A 92 8.80 -3.56 -13.59
CA MET A 92 8.13 -2.29 -13.40
C MET A 92 7.73 -1.63 -14.73
N LEU A 93 8.65 -1.60 -15.70
CA LEU A 93 8.36 -1.11 -17.05
C LEU A 93 7.31 -1.98 -17.75
N SER A 94 7.44 -3.31 -17.66
CA SER A 94 6.51 -4.24 -18.33
C SER A 94 5.09 -4.10 -17.79
N ILE A 95 4.92 -4.08 -16.46
CA ILE A 95 3.61 -3.90 -15.81
C ILE A 95 3.07 -2.50 -16.12
N SER A 96 3.90 -1.45 -16.05
CA SER A 96 3.46 -0.08 -16.32
C SER A 96 2.94 0.08 -17.75
N ILE A 97 3.67 -0.44 -18.74
CA ILE A 97 3.23 -0.45 -20.15
C ILE A 97 1.96 -1.28 -20.30
N PHE A 98 1.92 -2.49 -19.73
CA PHE A 98 0.76 -3.37 -19.83
C PHE A 98 -0.51 -2.72 -19.28
N ILE A 99 -0.45 -2.13 -18.08
CA ILE A 99 -1.60 -1.46 -17.45
C ILE A 99 -1.99 -0.21 -18.25
N THR A 100 -1.02 0.62 -18.66
CA THR A 100 -1.29 1.83 -19.45
C THR A 100 -2.03 1.47 -20.75
N VAL A 101 -1.53 0.48 -21.49
CA VAL A 101 -2.16 0.02 -22.74
C VAL A 101 -3.55 -0.55 -22.47
N SER A 102 -3.70 -1.34 -21.41
CA SER A 102 -4.99 -1.93 -21.03
C SER A 102 -6.04 -0.85 -20.71
N LEU A 103 -5.68 0.17 -19.94
CA LEU A 103 -6.57 1.28 -19.59
C LEU A 103 -6.98 2.09 -20.83
N LEU A 104 -6.05 2.37 -21.74
CA LEU A 104 -6.35 3.09 -22.99
C LEU A 104 -7.21 2.28 -23.96
N LEU A 105 -7.04 0.95 -23.99
CA LEU A 105 -7.90 0.06 -24.77
C LEU A 105 -9.31 0.00 -24.19
N LEU A 106 -9.46 -0.06 -22.86
CA LEU A 106 -10.76 0.00 -22.18
C LEU A 106 -11.47 1.34 -22.44
N GLY A 107 -10.73 2.45 -22.42
CA GLY A 107 -11.26 3.76 -22.80
C GLY A 107 -11.76 3.79 -24.24
N ARG A 108 -11.00 3.23 -25.18
CA ARG A 108 -11.42 3.11 -26.59
C ARG A 108 -12.58 2.14 -26.81
N ALA A 109 -12.72 1.11 -25.97
CA ALA A 109 -13.82 0.16 -26.02
C ALA A 109 -15.15 0.74 -25.51
N GLY A 110 -15.15 2.00 -25.05
CA GLY A 110 -16.37 2.72 -24.66
C GLY A 110 -16.80 2.48 -23.21
N PHE A 111 -15.90 1.98 -22.35
CA PHE A 111 -16.19 1.90 -20.92
C PHE A 111 -16.20 3.31 -20.31
N PRO A 112 -17.33 3.76 -19.72
CA PRO A 112 -17.51 5.15 -19.31
C PRO A 112 -16.51 5.60 -18.23
N LEU A 113 -16.03 4.70 -17.37
CA LEU A 113 -15.01 5.01 -16.36
C LEU A 113 -13.64 5.36 -16.95
N PHE A 114 -13.34 4.93 -18.17
CA PHE A 114 -12.00 5.02 -18.77
C PHE A 114 -11.97 5.93 -20.00
N GLY A 115 -13.12 6.45 -20.44
CA GLY A 115 -13.25 7.24 -21.67
C GLY A 115 -12.49 8.57 -21.64
N GLU A 116 -12.30 9.15 -20.46
CA GLU A 116 -11.61 10.44 -20.28
C GLU A 116 -10.13 10.30 -19.88
N LEU A 117 -9.59 9.07 -19.83
CA LEU A 117 -8.20 8.88 -19.46
C LEU A 117 -7.26 9.42 -20.54
N THR A 118 -6.51 10.46 -20.18
CA THR A 118 -5.39 10.94 -20.99
C THR A 118 -4.23 9.94 -20.96
N LEU A 119 -3.35 9.98 -21.96
CA LEU A 119 -2.13 9.18 -21.99
C LEU A 119 -1.30 9.37 -20.71
N THR A 120 -1.18 10.62 -20.24
CA THR A 120 -0.45 10.97 -19.02
C THR A 120 -1.07 10.33 -17.78
N SER A 121 -2.39 10.43 -17.61
CA SER A 121 -3.10 9.82 -16.48
C SER A 121 -3.00 8.29 -16.50
N ALA A 122 -3.13 7.68 -17.68
CA ALA A 122 -2.98 6.23 -17.84
C ALA A 122 -1.56 5.76 -17.52
N MET A 123 -0.52 6.52 -17.95
CA MET A 123 0.88 6.25 -17.62
C MET A 123 1.16 6.41 -16.13
N MET A 124 0.61 7.44 -15.48
CA MET A 124 0.74 7.64 -14.03
C MET A 124 0.12 6.47 -13.27
N LEU A 125 -1.09 6.04 -13.66
CA LEU A 125 -1.75 4.87 -13.04
C LEU A 125 -0.99 3.58 -13.31
N GLY A 126 -0.53 3.35 -14.54
CA GLY A 126 0.29 2.19 -14.89
C GLY A 126 1.57 2.11 -14.08
N PHE A 127 2.27 3.23 -13.93
CA PHE A 127 3.44 3.33 -13.08
C PHE A 127 3.11 3.10 -11.61
N ALA A 128 2.07 3.76 -11.07
CA ALA A 128 1.66 3.59 -9.68
C ALA A 128 1.30 2.14 -9.34
N LEU A 129 0.60 1.44 -10.24
CA LEU A 129 0.21 0.04 -10.07
C LEU A 129 1.35 -0.96 -10.36
N SER A 130 2.46 -0.50 -10.93
CA SER A 130 3.64 -1.36 -11.15
C SER A 130 4.47 -1.60 -9.90
N PHE A 131 4.27 -0.79 -8.85
CA PHE A 131 4.93 -0.98 -7.56
C PHE A 131 4.35 -2.19 -6.81
N SER A 132 5.21 -3.14 -6.47
CA SER A 132 4.87 -4.20 -5.52
C SER A 132 5.16 -3.72 -4.09
N SER A 133 4.26 -3.99 -3.15
CA SER A 133 4.49 -3.68 -1.74
C SER A 133 5.42 -4.72 -1.12
N THR A 134 6.72 -4.47 -1.16
CA THR A 134 7.73 -5.33 -0.52
C THR A 134 7.51 -5.44 0.99
N VAL A 135 7.03 -4.36 1.62
CA VAL A 135 6.65 -4.34 3.04
C VAL A 135 5.59 -5.37 3.38
N PHE A 136 4.59 -5.50 2.50
CA PHE A 136 3.52 -6.47 2.66
C PHE A 136 4.06 -7.90 2.59
N VAL A 137 4.89 -8.19 1.57
CA VAL A 137 5.53 -9.51 1.42
C VAL A 137 6.37 -9.85 2.64
N VAL A 138 7.21 -8.92 3.11
CA VAL A 138 8.04 -9.10 4.31
C VAL A 138 7.18 -9.38 5.55
N LYS A 139 6.10 -8.62 5.79
CA LYS A 139 5.20 -8.89 6.93
C LYS A 139 4.52 -10.26 6.83
N VAL A 140 4.14 -10.69 5.62
CA VAL A 140 3.52 -12.00 5.41
C VAL A 140 4.53 -13.13 5.65
N LEU A 141 5.77 -12.98 5.18
CA LEU A 141 6.84 -13.95 5.41
C LEU A 141 7.25 -14.01 6.89
N ASP A 142 7.37 -12.87 7.55
CA ASP A 142 7.67 -12.78 8.99
C ASP A 142 6.58 -13.44 9.83
N GLY A 143 5.30 -13.17 9.51
CA GLY A 143 4.16 -13.80 10.17
C GLY A 143 4.05 -15.32 9.97
N ARG A 144 4.70 -15.87 8.92
CA ARG A 144 4.78 -17.31 8.65
C ARG A 144 6.06 -17.97 9.19
N GLY A 145 7.05 -17.17 9.62
CA GLY A 145 8.38 -17.67 9.98
C GLY A 145 9.27 -18.00 8.77
N ASP A 146 8.86 -17.60 7.56
CA ASP A 146 9.49 -17.99 6.28
C ASP A 146 10.62 -17.05 5.84
N MET A 147 10.99 -16.06 6.66
CA MET A 147 12.06 -15.09 6.35
C MET A 147 13.40 -15.75 6.04
N LEU A 148 13.68 -16.93 6.60
CA LEU A 148 14.92 -17.69 6.39
C LEU A 148 14.79 -18.76 5.29
N SER A 149 13.66 -18.85 4.60
CA SER A 149 13.50 -19.75 3.46
C SER A 149 14.31 -19.26 2.25
N GLN A 150 14.56 -20.13 1.27
CA GLN A 150 15.31 -19.75 0.07
C GLN A 150 14.59 -18.65 -0.73
N TYR A 151 13.27 -18.69 -0.81
CA TYR A 151 12.45 -17.66 -1.47
C TYR A 151 12.24 -16.41 -0.61
N GLY A 152 12.37 -16.49 0.72
CA GLY A 152 12.31 -15.33 1.61
C GLY A 152 13.59 -14.49 1.66
N ARG A 153 14.71 -15.04 1.17
CA ARG A 153 16.00 -14.34 1.02
C ARG A 153 16.26 -13.78 -0.39
N LEU A 154 15.40 -14.13 -1.36
CA LEU A 154 15.42 -13.60 -2.72
C LEU A 154 14.47 -12.41 -2.81
#